data_AF-A0A2W5K7N8-F1
#
_entry.id   AF-A0A2W5K7N8-F1
#
_cell.length_a   1.000
_cell.length_b   1.000
_cell.length_c   1.000
_cell.angle_alpha   90.00
_cell.angle_beta   90.00
_cell.angle_gamma   90.00
#
_symmetry.space_group_name_H-M   'P 1'
#
loop_
_entity.id
_entity.type
_entity.pdbx_description
1 polymer ?
#
loop_
_entity_poly.entity_id
_entity_poly.type
_entity_poly.pdbx_seq_one_letter_code
_entity_poly.pdbx_strand_id
1 'polypeptide(L)'
;MSDLHRLLEDVSHLLDALAGVSVLDRHVRESQAIFHIDIRNDVATYQLQRLCTAANVELTPAPHSKEHQELQTDNIRRFSIRANCRPFDFIDFGYLQLLGVHLVWHLHGVGVLSPDAANTRLRRWRASEVGVRASGGP
;
A
#
# COMPACT_ATOMS: atom_id res chain seq x y z
N MET A 1 13.87 14.14 7.89
CA MET A 1 13.19 13.12 7.05
C MET A 1 12.04 13.82 6.34
N SER A 2 11.93 13.74 5.00
CA SER A 2 10.84 14.45 4.29
C SER A 2 9.50 13.73 4.50
N ASP A 3 8.39 14.47 4.35
CA ASP A 3 7.04 13.90 4.52
C ASP A 3 6.76 12.74 3.55
N LEU A 4 7.32 12.80 2.34
CA LEU A 4 7.26 11.70 1.37
C LEU A 4 7.97 10.43 1.89
N HIS A 5 9.13 10.55 2.52
CA HIS A 5 9.82 9.39 3.10
C HIS A 5 9.02 8.78 4.25
N ARG A 6 8.36 9.63 5.06
CA ARG A 6 7.48 9.16 6.13
C ARG A 6 6.27 8.44 5.57
N LEU A 7 5.65 8.95 4.50
CA LEU A 7 4.57 8.27 3.82
C LEU A 7 5.02 6.92 3.21
N LEU A 8 6.20 6.89 2.57
CA LEU A 8 6.77 5.66 2.03
C LEU A 8 6.95 4.59 3.11
N GLU A 9 7.46 4.99 4.28
CA GLU A 9 7.62 4.12 5.44
C GLU A 9 6.26 3.66 6.00
N ASP A 10 5.31 4.58 6.19
CA ASP A 10 3.96 4.26 6.64
C ASP A 10 3.27 3.26 5.69
N VAL A 11 3.37 3.46 4.37
CA VAL A 11 2.81 2.53 3.36
C VAL A 11 3.52 1.18 3.37
N SER A 12 4.85 1.15 3.54
CA SER A 12 5.60 -0.11 3.70
C SER A 12 5.08 -0.93 4.88
N HIS A 13 4.92 -0.29 6.04
CA HIS A 13 4.41 -0.97 7.23
C HIS A 13 2.98 -1.46 7.06
N LEU A 14 2.15 -0.74 6.31
CA LEU A 14 0.78 -1.18 6.00
C LEU A 14 0.79 -2.36 5.02
N LEU A 15 1.69 -2.38 4.03
CA LEU A 15 1.86 -3.52 3.12
C LEU A 15 2.33 -4.77 3.87
N ASP A 16 3.29 -4.64 4.79
CA ASP A 16 3.77 -5.74 5.64
C ASP A 16 2.69 -6.27 6.61
N ALA A 17 1.71 -5.44 6.96
CA ALA A 17 0.58 -5.85 7.78
C ALA A 17 -0.46 -6.69 7.02
N LEU A 18 -0.39 -6.77 5.69
CA LEU A 18 -1.26 -7.64 4.90
C LEU A 18 -0.83 -9.09 5.06
N ALA A 19 -1.81 -9.96 5.38
CA ALA A 19 -1.55 -11.38 5.53
C ALA A 19 -0.99 -11.99 4.22
N GLY A 20 0.23 -12.53 4.30
CA GLY A 20 0.89 -13.17 3.16
C GLY A 20 1.63 -12.22 2.23
N VAL A 21 1.84 -10.96 2.61
CA VAL A 21 2.71 -10.00 1.92
C VAL A 21 3.95 -9.73 2.78
N SER A 22 5.09 -9.52 2.15
CA SER A 22 6.32 -9.07 2.82
C SER A 22 7.06 -8.10 1.92
N VAL A 23 7.39 -6.92 2.43
CA VAL A 23 8.16 -5.90 1.74
C VAL A 23 9.65 -6.20 1.89
N LEU A 24 10.32 -6.35 0.75
CA LEU A 24 11.74 -6.65 0.67
C LEU A 24 12.58 -5.39 0.55
N ASP A 25 12.10 -4.46 -0.29
CA ASP A 25 12.77 -3.19 -0.55
C ASP A 25 11.73 -2.10 -0.85
N ARG A 26 12.09 -0.86 -0.53
CA ARG A 26 11.31 0.32 -0.82
C ARG A 26 12.23 1.49 -1.13
N HIS A 27 11.93 2.21 -2.20
CA HIS A 27 12.67 3.42 -2.54
C HIS A 27 11.82 4.36 -3.39
N VAL A 28 12.26 5.61 -3.49
CA VAL A 28 11.70 6.59 -4.42
C VAL A 28 12.73 6.84 -5.51
N ARG A 29 12.30 6.74 -6.76
CA ARG A 29 13.09 7.10 -7.92
C ARG A 29 12.33 8.13 -8.74
N GLU A 30 12.95 9.28 -8.98
CA GLU A 30 12.37 10.42 -9.70
C GLU A 30 11.07 10.94 -9.04
N SER A 31 9.92 10.38 -9.41
CA SER A 31 8.62 10.67 -8.80
C SER A 31 7.79 9.41 -8.60
N GLN A 32 8.42 8.24 -8.54
CA GLN A 32 7.75 6.97 -8.31
C GLN A 32 8.26 6.33 -7.03
N ALA A 33 7.33 5.99 -6.14
CA ALA A 33 7.57 5.05 -5.06
C ALA A 33 7.49 3.64 -5.60
N ILE A 34 8.53 2.86 -5.34
CA ILE A 34 8.67 1.48 -5.79
C ILE A 34 8.79 0.61 -4.53
N PHE A 35 7.96 -0.43 -4.45
CA PHE A 35 8.06 -1.47 -3.44
C PHE A 35 8.31 -2.79 -4.11
N HIS A 36 9.32 -3.52 -3.66
CA HIS A 36 9.53 -4.91 -4.03
C HIS A 36 8.99 -5.78 -2.91
N ILE A 37 8.12 -6.72 -3.25
CA ILE A 37 7.38 -7.51 -2.27
C ILE A 37 7.34 -8.98 -2.67
N ASP A 38 7.29 -9.85 -1.67
CA ASP A 38 6.95 -11.26 -1.83
C ASP A 38 5.50 -11.50 -1.38
N ILE A 39 4.76 -12.28 -2.15
CA ILE A 39 3.37 -12.67 -1.87
C ILE A 39 3.28 -14.19 -1.81
N ARG A 40 2.69 -14.71 -0.74
CA ARG A 40 2.72 -16.15 -0.39
C ARG A 40 1.56 -16.99 -0.93
N ASN A 41 0.52 -16.37 -1.49
CA ASN A 41 -0.63 -17.10 -2.04
C ASN A 41 -1.46 -16.24 -3.00
N ASP A 42 -2.34 -16.89 -3.75
CA ASP A 42 -3.21 -16.25 -4.75
C ASP A 42 -4.26 -15.32 -4.12
N VAL A 43 -4.72 -15.60 -2.89
CA VAL A 43 -5.69 -14.77 -2.18
C VAL A 43 -5.08 -13.41 -1.85
N ALA A 44 -3.87 -13.39 -1.30
CA ALA A 44 -3.11 -12.18 -1.01
C ALA A 44 -2.77 -11.42 -2.30
N THR A 45 -2.44 -12.14 -3.38
CA THR A 45 -2.20 -11.54 -4.70
C THR A 45 -3.45 -10.82 -5.20
N TYR A 46 -4.61 -11.48 -5.15
CA TYR A 46 -5.89 -10.91 -5.57
C TYR A 46 -6.31 -9.71 -4.72
N GLN A 47 -6.17 -9.80 -3.39
CA GLN A 47 -6.47 -8.70 -2.48
C GLN A 47 -5.59 -7.49 -2.75
N LEU A 48 -4.28 -7.69 -2.87
CA LEU A 48 -3.35 -6.61 -3.14
C LEU A 48 -3.60 -5.99 -4.52
N GLN A 49 -3.86 -6.81 -5.55
CA GLN A 49 -4.21 -6.33 -6.88
C GLN A 49 -5.44 -5.41 -6.82
N ARG A 50 -6.48 -5.78 -6.06
CA ARG A 50 -7.67 -4.93 -5.88
C ARG A 50 -7.35 -3.61 -5.21
N LEU A 51 -6.49 -3.60 -4.20
CA LEU A 51 -6.08 -2.38 -3.49
C LEU A 51 -5.25 -1.46 -4.41
N CYS A 52 -4.31 -2.03 -5.15
CA CYS A 52 -3.53 -1.32 -6.15
C CYS A 52 -4.43 -0.71 -7.24
N THR A 53 -5.34 -1.50 -7.81
CA THR A 53 -6.28 -1.01 -8.83
C THR A 53 -7.19 0.11 -8.28
N ALA A 54 -7.70 -0.01 -7.06
CA ALA A 54 -8.50 1.04 -6.43
C ALA A 54 -7.71 2.35 -6.25
N ALA A 55 -6.40 2.24 -5.99
CA ALA A 55 -5.50 3.38 -5.87
C ALA A 55 -4.91 3.87 -7.20
N ASN A 56 -5.30 3.28 -8.34
CA ASN A 56 -4.68 3.51 -9.65
C ASN A 56 -3.16 3.29 -9.65
N VAL A 57 -2.73 2.24 -8.95
CA VAL A 57 -1.34 1.81 -8.78
C VAL A 57 -1.14 0.48 -9.51
N GLU A 58 0.03 0.32 -10.13
CA GLU A 58 0.39 -0.90 -10.82
C GLU A 58 1.01 -1.93 -9.88
N LEU A 59 0.55 -3.17 -9.98
CA LEU A 59 1.19 -4.36 -9.42
C LEU A 59 1.69 -5.21 -10.58
N THR A 60 3.01 -5.39 -10.67
CA THR A 60 3.64 -6.11 -11.79
C THR A 60 4.54 -7.22 -11.26
N PRO A 61 4.65 -8.37 -11.96
CA PRO A 61 5.66 -9.36 -11.62
C PRO A 61 7.05 -8.70 -11.63
N ALA A 62 7.85 -8.93 -10.59
CA ALA A 62 9.21 -8.41 -10.59
C ALA A 62 10.02 -9.10 -11.71
N PRO A 63 10.88 -8.37 -12.44
CA PRO A 63 11.70 -8.98 -13.47
C PRO A 63 12.54 -10.10 -12.85
N HIS A 64 12.49 -11.28 -13.45
CA HIS A 64 13.24 -12.46 -13.00
C HIS A 64 14.74 -12.17 -13.11
N SER A 65 15.38 -11.78 -12.01
CA SER A 65 16.84 -11.91 -11.92
C SER A 65 17.17 -13.39 -11.73
N LYS A 66 18.15 -13.88 -12.49
CA LYS A 66 18.56 -15.29 -12.51
C LYS A 66 18.97 -15.81 -11.11
N GLU A 67 19.38 -14.93 -10.21
CA GLU A 67 19.73 -15.24 -8.82
C GLU A 67 18.51 -15.61 -7.95
N HIS A 68 17.29 -15.23 -8.35
CA HIS A 68 16.06 -15.53 -7.59
C HIS A 68 15.30 -16.76 -8.08
N GLN A 69 15.84 -17.48 -9.08
CA GLN A 69 15.28 -18.75 -9.55
C GLN A 69 15.44 -19.88 -8.53
N GLU A 70 16.38 -19.77 -7.58
CA GLU A 70 16.72 -20.84 -6.63
C GLU A 70 15.84 -20.86 -5.37
N LEU A 71 14.97 -19.85 -5.17
CA LEU A 71 14.10 -19.74 -3.99
C LEU A 71 12.61 -19.78 -4.31
N GLN A 72 12.22 -20.27 -5.50
CA GLN A 72 10.84 -20.65 -5.80
C GLN A 72 10.45 -21.86 -4.94
N THR A 73 10.26 -21.63 -3.65
CA THR A 73 9.38 -22.47 -2.83
C THR A 73 7.97 -22.25 -3.37
N ASP A 74 7.26 -23.35 -3.64
CA ASP A 74 6.12 -23.48 -4.58
C ASP A 74 4.96 -22.44 -4.50
N ASN A 75 4.97 -21.50 -3.56
CA ASN A 75 3.91 -20.51 -3.37
C ASN A 75 4.37 -19.06 -3.15
N ILE A 76 5.67 -18.75 -3.17
CA ILE A 76 6.14 -17.36 -3.02
C ILE A 76 6.38 -16.73 -4.38
N ARG A 77 5.67 -15.64 -4.66
CA ARG A 77 5.78 -14.88 -5.92
C ARG A 77 6.20 -13.45 -5.64
N ARG A 78 7.16 -12.95 -6.41
CA ARG A 78 7.69 -11.61 -6.27
C ARG A 78 7.02 -10.61 -7.20
N PHE A 79 6.63 -9.48 -6.64
CA PHE A 79 6.00 -8.38 -7.36
C PHE A 79 6.69 -7.05 -7.09
N SER A 80 6.43 -6.09 -7.97
CA SER A 80 6.77 -4.69 -7.81
C SER A 80 5.50 -3.86 -7.84
N ILE A 81 5.31 -3.02 -6.82
CA ILE A 81 4.30 -1.97 -6.79
C ILE A 81 4.95 -0.67 -7.22
N ARG A 82 4.31 0.05 -8.15
CA ARG A 82 4.79 1.37 -8.61
C ARG A 82 3.70 2.42 -8.47
N ALA A 83 3.91 3.37 -7.58
CA ALA A 83 2.98 4.47 -7.32
C ALA A 83 3.64 5.81 -7.66
N ASN A 84 2.99 6.61 -8.52
CA ASN A 84 3.46 7.96 -8.81
C ASN A 84 3.13 8.90 -7.64
N CYS A 85 4.14 9.63 -7.16
CA CYS A 85 4.09 10.49 -5.99
C CYS A 85 3.79 11.95 -6.32
N ARG A 86 3.58 12.30 -7.60
CA ARG A 86 3.26 13.68 -7.99
C ARG A 86 1.89 14.07 -7.44
N PRO A 87 1.77 15.27 -6.84
CA PRO A 87 0.50 15.75 -6.32
C PRO A 87 -0.51 15.95 -7.44
N PHE A 88 -1.79 15.74 -7.12
CA PHE A 88 -2.92 16.11 -7.97
C PHE A 88 -4.14 16.42 -7.09
N ASP A 89 -5.00 17.32 -7.54
CA ASP A 89 -6.16 17.82 -6.80
C ASP A 89 -5.81 18.20 -5.34
N PHE A 90 -6.35 17.46 -4.37
CA PHE A 90 -6.13 17.64 -2.93
C PHE A 90 -5.21 16.56 -2.32
N ILE A 91 -4.52 15.78 -3.17
CA ILE A 91 -3.65 14.68 -2.78
C ILE A 91 -2.18 15.12 -2.89
N ASP A 92 -1.55 15.36 -1.74
CA ASP A 92 -0.20 15.93 -1.64
C ASP A 92 0.91 14.99 -2.17
N PHE A 93 0.70 13.67 -2.08
CA PHE A 93 1.71 12.67 -2.49
C PHE A 93 1.19 11.66 -3.53
N GLY A 94 0.27 12.10 -4.37
CA GLY A 94 -0.24 11.33 -5.51
C GLY A 94 -0.83 9.95 -5.15
N TYR A 95 -0.63 8.99 -6.06
CA TYR A 95 -1.19 7.64 -5.93
C TYR A 95 -0.59 6.83 -4.79
N LEU A 96 0.60 7.20 -4.28
CA LEU A 96 1.17 6.59 -3.08
C LEU A 96 0.28 6.86 -1.85
N GLN A 97 -0.21 8.09 -1.71
CA GLN A 97 -1.13 8.45 -0.63
C GLN A 97 -2.45 7.71 -0.78
N LEU A 98 -3.00 7.62 -1.99
CA LEU A 98 -4.23 6.85 -2.24
C LEU A 98 -4.06 5.38 -1.89
N LEU A 99 -2.92 4.76 -2.23
CA LEU A 99 -2.63 3.39 -1.83
C LEU A 99 -2.61 3.26 -0.30
N GLY A 100 -1.96 4.17 0.40
CA GLY A 100 -1.95 4.21 1.86
C GLY A 100 -3.37 4.30 2.46
N VAL A 101 -4.22 5.16 1.90
CA VAL A 101 -5.61 5.31 2.33
C VAL A 101 -6.40 4.01 2.15
N HIS A 102 -6.31 3.38 0.97
CA HIS A 102 -6.98 2.10 0.70
C HIS A 102 -6.47 0.98 1.61
N LEU A 103 -5.17 0.93 1.90
CA LEU A 103 -4.59 -0.01 2.84
C LEU A 103 -5.14 0.18 4.26
N VAL A 104 -5.23 1.43 4.74
CA VAL A 104 -5.78 1.72 6.07
C VAL A 104 -7.25 1.29 6.17
N TRP A 105 -8.08 1.64 5.19
CA TRP A 105 -9.48 1.22 5.18
C TRP A 105 -9.62 -0.30 5.15
N HIS A 106 -8.81 -0.98 4.34
CA HIS A 106 -8.82 -2.44 4.25
C HIS A 106 -8.40 -3.08 5.57
N LEU A 107 -7.23 -2.70 6.12
CA LEU A 107 -6.69 -3.26 7.36
C LEU A 107 -7.61 -2.99 8.55
N HIS A 108 -8.30 -1.85 8.58
CA HIS A 108 -9.37 -1.63 9.55
C HIS A 108 -10.55 -2.58 9.32
N GLY A 109 -11.03 -2.69 8.08
CA GLY A 109 -12.17 -3.56 7.74
C GLY A 109 -11.95 -5.04 8.03
N VAL A 110 -10.69 -5.51 8.01
CA VAL A 110 -10.32 -6.89 8.39
C VAL A 110 -9.86 -7.02 9.85
N GLY A 111 -9.97 -5.95 10.65
CA GLY A 111 -9.68 -5.97 12.09
C GLY A 111 -8.20 -5.92 12.48
N VAL A 112 -7.29 -5.66 11.54
CA VAL A 112 -5.85 -5.51 11.82
C VAL A 112 -5.54 -4.14 12.43
N LEU A 113 -6.23 -3.08 12.00
CA LEU A 113 -6.08 -1.73 12.58
C LEU A 113 -7.28 -1.37 13.45
N SER A 114 -7.01 -0.86 14.66
CA SER A 114 -8.02 -0.23 15.49
C SER A 114 -8.55 1.07 14.82
N PRO A 115 -9.79 1.49 15.13
CA PRO A 115 -10.33 2.76 14.63
C PRO A 115 -9.40 3.95 14.90
N ASP A 116 -8.82 4.05 16.10
CA ASP A 116 -7.92 5.15 16.47
C ASP A 116 -6.64 5.16 15.63
N ALA A 117 -6.04 3.98 15.42
CA ALA A 117 -4.83 3.84 14.61
C ALA A 117 -5.10 4.15 13.12
N ALA A 118 -6.28 3.76 12.62
CA ALA A 118 -6.72 4.07 11.26
C ALA A 118 -6.98 5.58 11.09
N ASN A 119 -7.83 6.16 11.94
CA ASN A 119 -8.23 7.57 11.85
C ASN A 119 -7.06 8.53 12.08
N THR A 120 -6.08 8.16 12.92
CA THR A 120 -4.84 8.95 13.07
C THR A 120 -4.07 9.08 11.75
N ARG A 121 -4.01 8.01 10.95
CA ARG A 121 -3.36 8.03 9.63
C ARG A 121 -4.23 8.76 8.60
N LEU A 122 -5.53 8.47 8.55
CA LEU A 122 -6.47 9.07 7.61
C LEU A 122 -6.56 10.60 7.76
N ARG A 123 -6.61 11.12 8.99
CA ARG A 123 -6.57 12.57 9.23
C ARG A 123 -5.29 13.23 8.74
N ARG A 124 -4.13 12.58 8.97
CA ARG A 124 -2.83 13.07 8.47
C ARG A 124 -2.83 13.19 6.94
N TRP A 125 -3.52 12.27 6.26
CA TRP A 125 -3.62 12.22 4.80
C TRP A 125 -4.90 12.85 4.25
N ARG A 126 -5.64 13.61 5.07
CA ARG A 126 -6.89 14.29 4.70
C ARG A 126 -7.92 13.39 4.01
N ALA A 127 -7.99 12.13 4.44
CA ALA A 127 -8.91 11.13 3.91
C ALA A 127 -10.10 10.90 4.85
N SER A 128 -11.19 10.33 4.32
CA SER A 128 -12.38 10.00 5.10
C SER A 128 -12.07 9.01 6.22
N GLU A 129 -12.51 9.35 7.43
CA GLU A 129 -12.34 8.54 8.63
C GLU A 129 -13.27 7.31 8.64
N VAL A 130 -12.86 6.27 9.36
CA VAL A 130 -13.64 5.04 9.60
C VAL A 130 -14.46 5.16 10.87
N GLY A 131 -15.65 4.53 10.90
CA GLY A 131 -16.51 4.50 12.08
C GLY A 131 -17.20 5.83 12.43
N VAL A 132 -16.92 6.90 11.69
CA VAL A 132 -17.66 8.16 11.81
C VAL A 132 -19.00 7.95 11.10
N ARG A 133 -20.08 7.76 11.88
CA ARG A 133 -21.43 7.89 11.33
C ARG A 133 -21.53 9.26 10.71
N ALA A 134 -21.92 9.33 9.43
CA ALA A 134 -22.29 10.58 8.79
C ALA A 134 -23.33 11.28 9.68
N SER A 135 -22.90 12.30 10.41
CA SER A 135 -23.81 13.23 11.04
C SER A 135 -24.49 13.94 9.88
N GLY A 136 -25.81 13.85 9.83
CA GLY A 136 -26.64 14.26 8.70
C GLY A 136 -26.22 15.60 8.11
N GLY A 137 -26.19 15.65 6.79
CA GLY A 137 -26.18 16.91 6.07
C GLY A 137 -27.41 17.74 6.40
N PRO A 138 -27.31 19.08 6.30
CA PRO A 138 -28.48 19.95 6.31
C PRO A 138 -29.44 19.64 5.15
#